data_AF-A0A3C0GJY3-F1
#
_entry.id   AF-A0A3C0GJY3-F1
#
_cell.length_a   1.000
_cell.length_b   1.000
_cell.length_c   1.000
_cell.angle_alpha   90.00
_cell.angle_beta   90.00
_cell.angle_gamma   90.00
#
_symmetry.space_group_name_H-M   'P 1'
#
loop_
_entity.id
_entity.type
_entity.pdbx_description
1 polymer ?
#
loop_
_entity_poly.entity_id
_entity_poly.type
_entity_poly.pdbx_seq_one_letter_code
_entity_poly.pdbx_strand_id
1 'polypeptide(L)'
;AAKDNCELVVFGEALLPGYPFWVSMTNGAQFDSKVQKEIHAHYIKNSVQIEAGELDDICELAKQHKIAIYLGLMERAKNRGGHSIYCSLAYID
;
A
#
# COMPACT_ATOMS: atom_id res chain seq x y z
N ALA A 1 16.62 -4.19 12.92
CA ALA A 1 16.09 -2.82 13.11
C ALA A 1 15.99 -2.49 14.60
N ALA A 2 14.91 -2.85 15.32
CA ALA A 2 14.77 -2.51 16.74
C ALA A 2 15.88 -3.09 17.64
N LYS A 3 16.27 -4.35 17.43
CA LYS A 3 17.39 -4.99 18.16
C LYS A 3 18.74 -4.31 17.89
N ASP A 4 18.85 -3.60 16.78
CA ASP A 4 20.06 -2.92 16.34
C ASP A 4 20.01 -1.41 16.67
N ASN A 5 19.03 -0.98 17.47
CA ASN A 5 18.79 0.42 17.84
C ASN A 5 18.63 1.37 16.64
N CYS A 6 18.02 0.89 15.54
CA CYS A 6 17.65 1.78 14.44
C CYS A 6 16.49 2.70 14.87
N GLU A 7 16.57 3.98 14.53
CA GLU A 7 15.51 4.97 14.82
C GLU A 7 14.58 5.22 13.63
N LEU A 8 14.97 4.78 12.43
CA LEU A 8 14.22 4.92 11.19
C LEU A 8 14.27 3.63 10.38
N VAL A 9 13.12 3.21 9.85
CA VAL A 9 13.00 2.13 8.87
C VAL A 9 12.30 2.66 7.62
N VAL A 10 12.84 2.35 6.45
CA VAL A 10 12.31 2.79 5.16
C VAL A 10 11.99 1.57 4.31
N PHE A 11 10.78 1.52 3.79
CA PHE A 11 10.32 0.50 2.87
C PHE A 11 10.20 1.03 1.45
N GLY A 12 10.30 0.14 0.47
CA GLY A 12 10.25 0.47 -0.95
C GLY A 12 8.88 0.96 -1.43
N GLU A 13 8.84 1.41 -2.68
CA GLU A 13 7.61 1.82 -3.38
C GLU A 13 6.60 0.68 -3.45
N ALA A 14 5.32 1.01 -3.21
CA ALA A 14 4.19 0.09 -3.35
C ALA A 14 4.42 -1.26 -2.66
N LEU A 15 5.11 -1.29 -1.51
CA LEU A 15 5.37 -2.54 -0.80
C LEU A 15 4.06 -3.21 -0.35
N LEU A 16 3.07 -2.40 0.03
CA LEU A 16 1.77 -2.85 0.51
C LEU A 16 0.64 -2.38 -0.43
N PRO A 17 -0.13 -3.28 -1.10
CA PRO A 17 -0.01 -4.74 -1.09
C PRO A 17 1.04 -5.29 -2.08
N GLY A 18 1.66 -4.42 -2.87
CA GLY A 18 2.62 -4.81 -3.90
C GLY A 18 2.53 -3.90 -5.12
N TYR A 19 3.62 -3.82 -5.88
CA TYR A 19 3.65 -3.05 -7.12
C TYR A 19 2.77 -3.72 -8.19
N PRO A 20 2.04 -2.96 -9.04
CA PRO A 20 1.06 -3.50 -9.99
C PRO A 20 1.70 -4.15 -11.24
N PHE A 21 2.57 -5.14 -11.05
CA PHE A 21 3.32 -5.80 -12.14
C PHE A 21 2.43 -6.54 -13.14
N TRP A 22 1.18 -6.89 -12.79
CA TRP A 22 0.32 -7.67 -13.69
C TRP A 22 0.08 -6.96 -15.02
N VAL A 23 0.06 -5.63 -15.03
CA VAL A 23 -0.25 -4.81 -16.22
C VAL A 23 0.68 -5.15 -17.38
N SER A 24 1.99 -5.34 -17.10
CA SER A 24 2.98 -5.69 -18.13
C SER A 24 2.89 -7.15 -18.58
N MET A 25 2.41 -8.05 -17.71
CA MET A 25 2.33 -9.49 -17.97
C MET A 25 1.03 -9.92 -18.66
N THR A 26 0.00 -9.05 -18.70
CA THR A 26 -1.36 -9.44 -19.09
C THR A 26 -1.99 -8.52 -20.15
N ASN A 27 -1.16 -7.92 -21.01
CA ASN A 27 -1.58 -6.99 -22.07
C ASN A 27 -2.41 -5.81 -21.52
N GLY A 28 -1.84 -5.03 -20.59
CA GLY A 28 -2.54 -3.93 -19.91
C GLY A 28 -3.24 -2.89 -20.79
N ALA A 29 -2.80 -2.75 -22.04
CA ALA A 29 -3.41 -1.83 -23.01
C ALA A 29 -4.63 -2.43 -23.75
N GLN A 30 -4.96 -3.71 -23.54
CA GLN A 30 -6.08 -4.35 -24.22
C GLN A 30 -7.42 -3.74 -23.77
N PHE A 31 -8.17 -3.23 -24.74
CA PHE A 31 -9.51 -2.70 -24.51
C PHE A 31 -10.46 -3.77 -23.95
N ASP A 32 -11.25 -3.37 -22.96
CA ASP A 32 -12.30 -4.18 -22.33
C ASP A 32 -11.86 -5.57 -21.79
N SER A 33 -10.58 -5.73 -21.45
CA SER A 33 -10.04 -7.01 -20.98
C SER A 33 -10.65 -7.44 -19.65
N LYS A 34 -11.29 -8.62 -19.64
CA LYS A 34 -11.82 -9.27 -18.43
C LYS A 34 -10.70 -9.53 -17.39
N VAL A 35 -9.53 -9.96 -17.84
CA VAL A 35 -8.37 -10.23 -16.98
C VAL A 35 -7.93 -8.96 -16.24
N GLN A 36 -7.86 -7.82 -16.93
CA GLN A 36 -7.51 -6.55 -16.29
C GLN A 36 -8.54 -6.15 -15.23
N LYS A 37 -9.83 -6.28 -15.53
CA LYS A 37 -10.91 -5.94 -14.59
C LYS A 37 -10.87 -6.79 -13.33
N GLU A 38 -10.66 -8.10 -13.47
CA GLU A 38 -10.63 -9.03 -12.34
C GLU A 38 -9.42 -8.80 -11.44
N ILE A 39 -8.22 -8.64 -12.01
CA ILE A 39 -7.01 -8.37 -11.22
C ILE A 39 -7.09 -6.99 -10.58
N HIS A 40 -7.57 -5.97 -11.29
CA HIS A 40 -7.74 -4.64 -10.73
C HIS A 40 -8.73 -4.63 -9.55
N ALA A 41 -9.86 -5.33 -9.66
CA ALA A 41 -10.81 -5.48 -8.56
C ALA A 41 -10.18 -6.20 -7.34
N HIS A 42 -9.39 -7.25 -7.57
CA HIS A 42 -8.62 -7.90 -6.52
C HIS A 42 -7.62 -6.94 -5.87
N TYR A 43 -6.93 -6.14 -6.67
CA TYR A 43 -5.94 -5.18 -6.20
C TYR A 43 -6.56 -4.04 -5.38
N ILE A 44 -7.69 -3.47 -5.82
CA ILE A 44 -8.51 -2.51 -5.03
C ILE A 44 -8.87 -3.11 -3.68
N LYS A 45 -9.33 -4.38 -3.64
CA LYS A 45 -9.74 -5.02 -2.38
C LYS A 45 -8.60 -5.14 -1.35
N ASN A 46 -7.35 -5.25 -1.82
CA ASN A 46 -6.16 -5.39 -0.96
C ASN A 46 -5.38 -4.07 -0.77
N SER A 47 -5.81 -3.00 -1.42
CA SER A 47 -5.22 -1.66 -1.22
C SER A 47 -5.59 -1.10 0.15
N VAL A 48 -4.70 -0.29 0.69
CA VAL A 48 -4.77 0.23 2.07
C VAL A 48 -5.75 1.38 2.14
N GLN A 49 -6.68 1.32 3.08
CA GLN A 49 -7.56 2.41 3.45
C GLN A 49 -7.19 2.93 4.84
N ILE A 50 -6.37 3.98 4.87
CA ILE A 50 -5.81 4.56 6.09
C ILE A 50 -6.93 4.99 7.06
N GLU A 51 -8.02 5.58 6.56
CA GLU A 51 -9.12 6.06 7.40
C GLU A 51 -9.97 4.93 8.02
N ALA A 52 -9.68 3.67 7.68
CA ALA A 52 -10.26 2.49 8.33
C ALA A 52 -9.35 1.85 9.40
N GLY A 53 -8.20 2.45 9.71
CA GLY A 53 -7.27 1.91 10.70
C GLY A 53 -6.46 0.72 10.20
N GLU A 54 -6.37 0.52 8.88
CA GLU A 54 -5.64 -0.63 8.29
C GLU A 54 -4.11 -0.55 8.49
N LEU A 55 -3.59 0.53 9.07
CA LEU A 55 -2.19 0.68 9.47
C LEU A 55 -2.00 0.69 10.99
N ASP A 56 -3.05 0.53 11.80
CA ASP A 56 -2.99 0.71 13.26
C ASP A 56 -1.95 -0.23 13.91
N ASP A 57 -1.91 -1.50 13.51
CA ASP A 57 -0.93 -2.47 14.00
C ASP A 57 0.53 -2.03 13.70
N ILE A 58 0.75 -1.38 12.55
CA ILE A 58 2.08 -0.86 12.17
C ILE A 58 2.42 0.37 13.02
N CYS A 59 1.46 1.27 13.24
CA CYS A 59 1.60 2.43 14.11
C CYS A 59 1.91 2.01 15.57
N GLU A 60 1.22 1.00 16.09
CA GLU A 60 1.46 0.46 17.42
C GLU A 60 2.88 -0.13 17.54
N LEU A 61 3.31 -0.89 16.54
CA LEU A 61 4.65 -1.48 16.51
C LEU A 61 5.76 -0.40 16.43
N ALA A 62 5.57 0.61 15.58
CA ALA A 62 6.46 1.76 15.46
C ALA A 62 6.64 2.46 16.81
N LYS A 63 5.53 2.74 17.50
CA LYS A 63 5.51 3.36 18.82
C LYS A 63 6.16 2.49 19.88
N GLN A 64 5.86 1.19 19.93
CA GLN A 64 6.44 0.25 20.90
C GLN A 64 7.97 0.23 20.80
N HIS A 65 8.50 0.26 19.58
CA HIS A 65 9.94 0.19 19.35
C HIS A 65 10.63 1.56 19.27
N LYS A 66 9.87 2.66 19.31
CA LYS A 66 10.36 4.04 19.15
C LYS A 66 11.11 4.21 17.82
N ILE A 67 10.50 3.75 16.73
CA ILE A 67 11.06 3.76 15.39
C ILE A 67 10.12 4.51 14.46
N ALA A 68 10.63 5.52 13.75
CA ALA A 68 9.90 6.15 12.67
C ALA A 68 9.88 5.24 11.43
N ILE A 69 8.79 5.27 10.66
CA ILE A 69 8.64 4.42 9.46
C ILE A 69 8.23 5.27 8.25
N TYR A 70 8.96 5.11 7.14
CA TYR A 70 8.49 5.48 5.81
C TYR A 70 8.00 4.22 5.08
N LEU A 71 6.71 4.18 4.75
CA LEU A 71 6.06 3.03 4.12
C LEU A 71 5.46 3.41 2.77
N GLY A 72 6.00 2.85 1.69
CA GLY A 72 5.40 2.92 0.36
C GLY A 72 4.22 1.96 0.26
N LEU A 73 3.06 2.49 -0.16
CA LEU A 73 1.80 1.74 -0.19
C LEU A 73 0.87 2.20 -1.31
N MET A 74 -0.14 1.37 -1.56
CA MET A 74 -1.19 1.62 -2.53
C MET A 74 -2.46 1.97 -1.77
N GLU A 75 -2.82 3.24 -1.81
CA GLU A 75 -3.89 3.83 -1.01
C GLU A 75 -5.21 3.84 -1.79
N ARG A 76 -6.28 3.41 -1.14
CA ARG A 76 -7.66 3.60 -1.60
C ARG A 76 -8.39 4.53 -0.64
N ALA A 77 -8.22 5.82 -0.88
CA ALA A 77 -8.80 6.87 -0.04
C ALA A 77 -10.32 6.77 0.05
N LYS A 78 -10.85 6.74 1.29
CA LYS A 78 -12.28 6.57 1.55
C LYS A 78 -13.13 7.70 0.94
N ASN A 79 -12.57 8.91 0.87
CA ASN A 79 -13.25 10.12 0.38
C ASN A 79 -13.11 10.37 -1.13
N ARG A 80 -12.49 9.46 -1.91
CA ARG A 80 -12.28 9.61 -3.37
C ARG A 80 -13.01 8.55 -4.19
N GLY A 81 -14.18 8.14 -3.72
CA GLY A 81 -15.06 7.19 -4.41
C GLY A 81 -14.66 5.71 -4.30
N GLY A 82 -13.56 5.37 -3.64
CA GLY A 82 -13.18 3.97 -3.35
C GLY A 82 -12.84 3.11 -4.57
N HIS A 83 -12.72 3.70 -5.76
CA HIS A 83 -12.44 3.01 -7.03
C HIS A 83 -11.12 3.46 -7.68
N SER A 84 -10.52 4.55 -7.20
CA SER A 84 -9.17 4.97 -7.59
C SER A 84 -8.17 4.52 -6.55
N ILE A 85 -6.96 4.17 -7.00
CA ILE A 85 -5.84 3.83 -6.13
C ILE A 85 -4.71 4.84 -6.37
N TYR A 86 -4.04 5.24 -5.29
CA TYR A 86 -2.95 6.21 -5.28
C TYR A 86 -1.67 5.53 -4.82
N CYS A 87 -0.55 5.82 -5.50
CA CYS A 87 0.77 5.43 -5.01
C CYS A 87 1.19 6.46 -3.95
N SER A 88 1.18 6.04 -2.69
CA SER A 88 1.33 6.93 -1.54
C SER A 88 2.52 6.52 -0.68
N LEU A 89 3.08 7.49 0.04
CA LEU A 89 4.11 7.29 1.06
C LEU A 89 3.53 7.74 2.40
N ALA A 90 3.42 6.82 3.35
CA ALA A 90 3.06 7.14 4.73
C ALA A 90 4.32 7.38 5.57
N TYR A 91 4.26 8.38 6.43
CA TYR A 91 5.20 8.60 7.52
C TYR A 91 4.50 8.32 8.85
N ILE A 92 5.14 7.54 9.72
CA ILE A 92 4.61 7.07 11.00
C ILE A 92 5.66 7.37 12.08
N ASP A 93 5.25 8.04 13.17
CA ASP A 93 6.10 8.42 14.32
C ASP A 93 5.45 8.22 15.70
#